data_AF-A0A1G9CND6-F1
#
_entry.id   AF-A0A1G9CND6-F1
#
_cell.length_a   1.000
_cell.length_b   1.000
_cell.length_c   1.000
_cell.angle_alpha   90.00
_cell.angle_beta   90.00
_cell.angle_gamma   90.00
#
_symmetry.space_group_name_H-M   'P 1'
#
loop_
_entity.id
_entity.type
_entity.pdbx_description
1 polymer ?
#
loop_
_entity_poly.entity_id
_entity_poly.type
_entity_poly.pdbx_seq_one_letter_code
_entity_poly.pdbx_strand_id
1 'polypeptide(L)'
;MNVYDYAHQLARSLKESSEYQQYKALEEKVKSDPQSKNMLDGFRKHQLEVQKMQMLGQQVEEYKIQELQSLYNKLVENPLISELLGAEYRLTQMMGDIYKILGEALNLDMSGFEQ
;
A
#
# COMPACT_ATOMS: atom_id res chain seq x y z
N MET A 1 -17.87 -18.00 -21.50
CA MET A 1 -16.96 -17.15 -20.71
C MET A 1 -17.65 -15.81 -20.53
N ASN A 2 -18.02 -15.46 -19.30
CA ASN A 2 -18.61 -14.16 -18.96
C ASN A 2 -17.55 -13.24 -18.34
N VAL A 3 -17.91 -11.98 -18.06
CA VAL A 3 -17.00 -11.01 -17.43
C VAL A 3 -16.48 -11.46 -16.06
N TYR A 4 -17.23 -12.28 -15.32
CA TYR A 4 -16.82 -12.83 -14.04
C TYR A 4 -15.75 -13.92 -14.18
N ASP A 5 -15.79 -14.73 -15.23
CA ASP A 5 -14.76 -15.72 -15.54
C ASP A 5 -13.40 -15.03 -15.76
N TYR A 6 -13.40 -13.93 -16.53
CA TYR A 6 -12.22 -13.11 -16.74
C TYR A 6 -11.74 -12.42 -15.46
N ALA A 7 -12.65 -11.93 -14.61
CA ALA A 7 -12.28 -11.36 -13.31
C ALA A 7 -11.63 -12.41 -12.39
N HIS A 8 -12.13 -13.64 -12.37
CA HIS A 8 -11.52 -14.74 -11.62
C HIS A 8 -10.17 -15.18 -12.21
N GLN A 9 -9.99 -15.06 -13.51
CA GLN A 9 -8.69 -15.30 -14.15
C GLN A 9 -7.70 -14.19 -13.77
N LEU A 10 -8.09 -12.92 -13.86
CA LEU A 10 -7.28 -11.78 -13.44
C LEU A 10 -6.88 -11.90 -11.96
N ALA A 11 -7.81 -12.28 -11.08
CA ALA A 11 -7.51 -12.48 -9.67
C ALA A 11 -6.46 -13.59 -9.42
N ARG A 12 -6.45 -14.65 -10.25
CA ARG A 12 -5.42 -15.69 -10.19
C ARG A 12 -4.08 -15.16 -10.71
N SER A 13 -4.06 -14.51 -11.86
CA SER A 13 -2.86 -13.90 -12.44
C SER A 13 -2.24 -12.86 -11.51
N LEU A 14 -3.04 -12.04 -10.83
CA LEU A 14 -2.58 -11.09 -9.82
C LEU A 14 -1.88 -11.79 -8.66
N LYS A 15 -2.44 -12.89 -8.16
CA LYS A 15 -1.81 -13.68 -7.10
C LYS A 15 -0.50 -14.33 -7.57
N GLU A 16 -0.40 -14.70 -8.83
CA GLU A 16 0.80 -15.32 -9.41
C GLU A 16 1.83 -14.28 -9.90
N SER A 17 1.46 -13.00 -9.94
CA SER A 17 2.33 -11.91 -10.38
C SER A 17 3.60 -11.80 -9.54
N SER A 18 4.68 -11.40 -10.19
CA SER A 18 5.97 -11.23 -9.53
C SER A 18 5.91 -10.15 -8.44
N GLU A 19 5.11 -9.11 -8.69
CA GLU A 19 4.85 -7.96 -7.84
C GLU A 19 4.19 -8.40 -6.53
N TYR A 20 3.11 -9.19 -6.62
CA TYR A 20 2.42 -9.70 -5.44
C TYR A 20 3.27 -10.72 -4.67
N GLN A 21 3.94 -11.64 -5.38
CA GLN A 21 4.78 -12.65 -4.74
C GLN A 21 5.97 -12.03 -4.00
N GLN A 22 6.63 -11.04 -4.60
CA GLN A 22 7.72 -10.29 -3.96
C GLN A 22 7.22 -9.52 -2.73
N TYR A 23 6.13 -8.77 -2.87
CA TYR A 23 5.51 -8.07 -1.75
C TYR A 23 5.18 -9.05 -0.62
N LYS A 24 4.57 -10.19 -0.94
CA LYS A 24 4.15 -11.17 0.07
C LYS A 24 5.34 -11.78 0.81
N ALA A 25 6.40 -12.15 0.09
CA ALA A 25 7.62 -12.69 0.68
C ALA A 25 8.32 -11.67 1.60
N LEU A 26 8.38 -10.40 1.20
CA LEU A 26 8.94 -9.32 2.02
C LEU A 26 8.07 -9.03 3.25
N GLU A 27 6.75 -9.05 3.09
CA GLU A 27 5.80 -8.89 4.20
C GLU A 27 6.00 -9.99 5.26
N GLU A 28 6.18 -11.24 4.83
CA GLU A 28 6.45 -12.36 5.73
C GLU A 28 7.80 -12.20 6.44
N LYS A 29 8.85 -11.82 5.71
CA LYS A 29 10.16 -11.55 6.32
C LYS A 29 10.09 -10.46 7.39
N VAL A 30 9.41 -9.35 7.11
CA VAL A 30 9.21 -8.26 8.10
C VAL A 30 8.42 -8.76 9.31
N LYS A 31 7.39 -9.58 9.12
CA LYS A 31 6.60 -10.16 10.22
C LYS A 31 7.40 -11.12 11.08
N SER A 32 8.36 -11.83 10.49
CA SER A 32 9.26 -12.75 11.18
C SER A 32 10.40 -12.04 11.92
N ASP A 33 10.69 -10.77 11.61
CA ASP A 33 11.68 -9.96 12.32
C ASP A 33 11.01 -9.07 13.40
N PRO A 34 11.19 -9.36 14.70
CA PRO A 34 10.48 -8.64 15.77
C PRO A 34 10.76 -7.13 15.79
N GLN A 35 11.98 -6.72 15.43
CA GLN A 35 12.36 -5.31 15.41
C GLN A 35 11.63 -4.57 14.29
N SER A 36 11.68 -5.08 13.07
CA SER A 36 11.05 -4.50 11.88
C SER A 36 9.53 -4.49 12.02
N LYS A 37 8.95 -5.57 12.56
CA LYS A 37 7.52 -5.66 12.85
C LYS A 37 7.08 -4.58 13.84
N ASN A 38 7.76 -4.44 14.98
CA ASN A 38 7.41 -3.44 15.99
C ASN A 38 7.51 -2.00 15.42
N MET A 39 8.52 -1.74 14.60
CA MET A 39 8.69 -0.43 13.98
C MET A 39 7.56 -0.13 12.98
N LEU A 40 7.21 -1.11 12.13
CA LEU A 40 6.13 -0.98 11.15
C LEU A 40 4.75 -0.86 11.81
N ASP A 41 4.46 -1.65 12.85
CA ASP A 41 3.21 -1.60 13.60
C ASP A 41 3.05 -0.24 14.31
N GLY A 42 4.14 0.28 14.88
CA GLY A 42 4.19 1.60 15.50
C GLY A 42 3.82 2.71 14.51
N PHE A 43 4.43 2.70 13.32
CA PHE A 43 4.11 3.65 12.26
C PHE A 43 2.66 3.55 11.78
N ARG A 44 2.17 2.33 11.49
CA ARG A 44 0.79 2.10 11.02
C ARG A 44 -0.25 2.62 12.01
N LYS A 45 0.02 2.46 13.31
CA LYS A 45 -0.85 2.99 14.36
C LYS A 45 -0.92 4.52 14.30
N HIS A 46 0.22 5.21 14.22
CA HIS A 46 0.26 6.67 14.14
C HIS A 46 -0.37 7.19 12.84
N GLN A 47 -0.10 6.52 11.72
CA GLN A 47 -0.72 6.84 10.43
C GLN A 47 -2.24 6.77 10.51
N LEU A 48 -2.78 5.69 11.10
CA LEU A 48 -4.22 5.51 11.26
C LEU A 48 -4.84 6.57 12.19
N GLU A 49 -4.15 6.94 13.26
CA GLU A 49 -4.60 8.00 14.17
C GLU A 49 -4.69 9.35 13.44
N VAL A 50 -3.68 9.70 12.64
CA VAL A 50 -3.68 10.92 11.82
C VAL A 50 -4.81 10.88 10.78
N GLN A 51 -4.96 9.77 10.05
CA GLN A 51 -6.04 9.63 9.06
C GLN A 51 -7.43 9.74 9.70
N LYS A 52 -7.65 9.13 10.86
CA LYS A 52 -8.91 9.25 11.60
C LYS A 52 -9.22 10.69 11.96
N MET A 53 -8.23 11.46 12.43
CA MET A 53 -8.41 12.88 12.75
C MET A 53 -8.82 13.68 11.51
N GLN A 54 -8.15 13.45 10.38
CA GLN A 54 -8.52 14.08 9.10
C GLN A 54 -9.94 13.73 8.67
N MET A 55 -10.32 12.44 8.76
CA MET A 55 -11.67 11.98 8.41
C MET A 55 -12.76 12.60 9.30
N LEU A 56 -12.46 12.84 10.57
CA LEU A 56 -13.37 13.49 11.52
C LEU A 56 -13.40 15.03 11.37
N GLY A 57 -12.66 15.59 10.42
CA GLY A 57 -12.51 17.04 10.25
C GLY A 57 -11.77 17.72 11.41
N GLN A 58 -11.05 16.95 12.22
CA GLN A 58 -10.25 17.49 13.32
C GLN A 58 -8.94 18.04 12.77
N GLN A 59 -8.50 19.16 13.34
CA GLN A 59 -7.22 19.75 12.98
C GLN A 59 -6.10 18.79 13.40
N VAL A 60 -5.38 18.25 12.42
CA VAL A 60 -4.18 17.46 12.70
C VAL A 60 -3.10 18.42 13.18
N GLU A 61 -2.64 18.22 14.40
CA GLU A 61 -1.56 19.01 14.96
C GLU A 61 -0.26 18.75 14.20
N GLU A 62 0.46 19.82 13.85
CA GLU A 62 1.65 19.75 12.99
C GLU A 62 2.75 18.84 13.58
N TYR A 63 2.85 18.76 14.91
CA TYR A 63 3.79 17.84 15.56
C TYR A 63 3.49 16.36 15.26
N LYS A 64 2.23 15.97 15.06
CA LYS A 64 1.88 14.58 14.73
C LYS A 64 2.31 14.22 13.31
N ILE A 65 2.23 15.19 12.40
CA ILE A 65 2.73 15.03 11.03
C ILE A 65 4.25 14.90 11.06
N GLN A 66 4.95 15.75 11.82
CA GLN A 66 6.41 15.67 11.98
C GLN A 66 6.86 14.37 12.65
N GLU A 67 6.13 13.90 13.66
CA GLU A 67 6.38 12.60 14.30
C GLU A 67 6.21 11.45 13.30
N LEU A 68 5.14 11.48 12.50
CA LEU A 68 4.91 10.47 11.46
C LEU A 68 6.02 10.47 10.41
N GLN A 69 6.51 11.65 9.98
CA GLN A 69 7.65 11.77 9.08
C GLN A 69 8.95 11.24 9.71
N SER A 70 9.20 11.51 10.99
CA SER A 70 10.36 10.99 11.72
C SER A 70 10.33 9.46 11.84
N LEU A 71 9.16 8.89 12.14
CA LEU A 71 8.94 7.45 12.16
C LEU A 71 9.16 6.83 10.78
N TYR A 72 8.67 7.49 9.72
CA TYR A 72 8.90 7.05 8.34
C TYR A 72 10.39 7.06 7.98
N ASN A 73 11.12 8.12 8.32
CA ASN A 73 12.56 8.20 8.04
C ASN A 73 13.34 7.06 8.72
N LYS A 74 13.00 6.74 9.98
CA LYS A 74 13.59 5.60 10.69
C LYS A 74 13.18 4.25 10.09
N LEU A 75 11.98 4.15 9.54
CA LEU A 75 11.52 2.96 8.84
C LEU A 75 12.33 2.67 7.59
N VAL A 76 12.56 3.68 6.76
CA VAL A 76 13.28 3.51 5.48
C VAL A 76 14.78 3.28 5.66
N GLU A 77 15.35 3.58 6.84
CA GLU A 77 16.72 3.19 7.20
C GLU A 77 16.88 1.66 7.34
N ASN A 78 15.80 0.93 7.65
CA ASN A 78 15.83 -0.52 7.68
C ASN A 78 15.71 -1.07 6.24
N PRO A 79 16.74 -1.77 5.71
CA PRO A 79 16.74 -2.25 4.34
C PRO A 79 15.55 -3.15 4.01
N LEU A 80 15.15 -4.01 4.95
CA LEU A 80 14.04 -4.94 4.75
C LEU A 80 12.70 -4.21 4.61
N ILE A 81 12.51 -3.14 5.39
CA ILE A 81 11.31 -2.30 5.31
C ILE A 81 11.33 -1.44 4.05
N SER A 82 12.48 -0.87 3.71
CA SER A 82 12.68 -0.12 2.47
C SER A 82 12.35 -0.96 1.23
N GLU A 83 12.84 -2.22 1.20
CA GLU A 83 12.49 -3.18 0.15
C GLU A 83 10.99 -3.50 0.11
N LEU A 84 10.36 -3.71 1.27
CA LEU A 84 8.92 -3.95 1.38
C LEU A 84 8.13 -2.77 0.80
N LEU A 85 8.45 -1.54 1.19
CA LEU A 85 7.79 -0.32 0.70
C LEU A 85 7.97 -0.15 -0.81
N GLY A 86 9.16 -0.45 -1.34
CA GLY A 86 9.40 -0.45 -2.78
C GLY A 86 8.57 -1.51 -3.52
N ALA A 87 8.41 -2.70 -2.95
CA ALA A 87 7.56 -3.75 -3.52
C ALA A 87 6.08 -3.38 -3.45
N GLU A 88 5.63 -2.77 -2.36
CA GLU A 88 4.28 -2.23 -2.19
C GLU A 88 3.97 -1.15 -3.23
N TYR A 89 4.90 -0.22 -3.47
CA TYR A 89 4.74 0.79 -4.53
C TYR A 89 4.55 0.17 -5.91
N ARG A 90 5.38 -0.82 -6.28
CA ARG A 90 5.24 -1.52 -7.58
C ARG A 90 3.90 -2.25 -7.70
N LEU A 91 3.46 -2.90 -6.63
CA LEU A 91 2.16 -3.57 -6.59
C LEU A 91 1.00 -2.56 -6.78
N THR A 92 1.06 -1.41 -6.10
CA THR A 92 0.05 -0.35 -6.25
C THR A 92 0.05 0.25 -7.66
N GLN A 93 1.22 0.45 -8.27
CA GLN A 93 1.31 0.91 -9.66
C GLN A 93 0.63 -0.08 -10.62
N MET A 94 0.98 -1.37 -10.53
CA MET A 94 0.34 -2.41 -11.35
C MET A 94 -1.19 -2.43 -11.16
N MET A 95 -1.67 -2.29 -9.92
CA MET A 95 -3.11 -2.22 -9.65
C MET A 95 -3.76 -0.97 -10.23
N GLY A 96 -3.08 0.19 -10.16
CA GLY A 96 -3.53 1.43 -10.78
C GLY A 96 -3.72 1.29 -12.29
N ASP A 97 -2.75 0.71 -12.98
CA ASP A 97 -2.82 0.43 -14.42
C ASP A 97 -3.99 -0.50 -14.76
N ILE A 98 -4.22 -1.53 -13.94
CA ILE A 98 -5.36 -2.45 -14.11
C ILE A 98 -6.70 -1.72 -13.91
N TYR A 99 -6.82 -0.87 -12.87
CA TYR A 99 -8.04 -0.10 -12.66
C TYR A 99 -8.31 0.86 -13.81
N LYS A 100 -7.27 1.47 -14.38
CA LYS A 100 -7.38 2.32 -15.56
C LYS A 100 -7.92 1.54 -16.76
N ILE A 101 -7.34 0.36 -17.07
CA ILE A 101 -7.82 -0.51 -18.16
C ILE A 101 -9.30 -0.88 -17.97
N LEU A 102 -9.70 -1.24 -16.75
CA LEU A 102 -11.08 -1.59 -16.44
C LEU A 102 -12.04 -0.39 -16.55
N GLY A 103 -11.60 0.80 -16.13
CA GLY A 103 -12.36 2.04 -16.21
C GLY A 103 -12.55 2.52 -17.65
N GLU A 104 -11.49 2.46 -18.46
CA GLU A 104 -11.51 2.80 -19.90
C GLU A 104 -12.51 1.92 -20.67
N ALA A 105 -12.62 0.63 -20.33
CA ALA A 105 -13.59 -0.27 -20.96
C ALA A 105 -15.06 0.16 -20.75
N LEU A 106 -15.33 0.96 -19.72
CA LEU A 106 -16.65 1.48 -19.38
C LEU A 106 -16.79 2.99 -19.65
N ASN A 107 -15.77 3.63 -20.25
CA ASN A 107 -15.64 5.09 -20.37
C ASN A 107 -15.85 5.83 -19.03
N LEU A 108 -15.41 5.22 -17.93
CA LEU A 108 -15.42 5.85 -16.61
C LEU A 108 -14.20 6.76 -16.51
N ASP A 109 -14.42 8.02 -16.17
CA ASP A 109 -13.33 8.95 -15.88
C ASP A 109 -12.69 8.57 -14.54
N MET A 110 -11.51 7.95 -14.61
CA MET A 110 -10.74 7.51 -13.45
C MET A 110 -9.69 8.53 -12.99
N SER A 111 -9.70 9.75 -13.56
CA SER A 111 -8.76 10.84 -13.19
C SER A 111 -8.78 11.22 -11.70
N GLY A 112 -9.87 10.91 -10.98
CA GLY A 112 -9.98 11.13 -9.54
C GLY A 112 -9.20 10.15 -8.65
N PHE A 113 -8.63 9.07 -9.19
CA PHE A 113 -7.87 8.06 -8.42
C PHE A 113 -6.35 8.27 -8.44
N GLU A 114 -5.84 9.28 -9.14
CA GLU A 114 -4.40 9.60 -9.25
C GLU A 114 -3.88 10.56 -8.14
N GLN A 115 -4.61 10.74 -7.02
CA GLN A 115 -4.18 11.59 -5.89
C GLN A 115 -3.45 10.82 -4.79
#